data_AF-A0A522R0V7-F1
#
_entry.id   AF-A0A522R0V7-F1
#
_cell.length_a   1.000
_cell.length_b   1.000
_cell.length_c   1.000
_cell.angle_alpha   90.00
_cell.angle_beta   90.00
_cell.angle_gamma   90.00
#
_symmetry.space_group_name_H-M   'P 1'
#
loop_
_entity.id
_entity.type
_entity.pdbx_description
1 polymer ?
#
loop_
_entity_poly.entity_id
_entity_poly.type
_entity_poly.pdbx_seq_one_letter_code
_entity_poly.pdbx_strand_id
1 'polypeptide(L)'
;MTESSREARADALLSTGQDERNHRLKIFLGAAPGVGKTFAMLSAARELKKQGVDVVVGLVETHGRAETAALLEGLEQLPRRAVTYHDRDGGAHELSEFDLDAALARRPALLLVDELAHANLAGGRHERRWQDVAELLDAGIEVYTTLNVQHLDSLNDQVRRITGITVRETVPDAFLDRARDIVLVDLPPRELIDRLKQGKVYVPETAAAALNAFFAPTNLAALRELALETIASHVDNDLREHMQARGSAMPVRRHVLAAIDGQGQSEYLVRVARRIAERRGAPWSVVFVDTGASLGAARRERVEAAMRLARRLGGDAVVLRGHAIADELIAHADREGVGQIILGRTRERLVARMLGRSLTQLLLRRGAHLELTIIATPAERVRSRRLLHLPGGRGRRHEYLYASIATLVAFGLSFIADRYLSVASLSLIFLTAVLVVAVRTRMAVAVYTAILCFLGDNFFFAPPRYTLEIASLDDVLTVVLFLLAALVCSRLATRLASQVESLRGAHAHARALLDLGQRLTASADADG
;
A
#
# COMPACT_ATOMS: atom_id res chain seq x y z
N MET A 1 -26.29 23.53 14.87
CA MET A 1 -24.94 23.93 14.39
C MET A 1 -24.14 24.30 15.62
N THR A 2 -23.13 23.51 15.95
CA THR A 2 -22.25 23.73 17.11
C THR A 2 -21.26 24.86 16.80
N GLU A 3 -20.82 25.57 17.84
CA GLU A 3 -19.83 26.67 17.75
C GLU A 3 -18.57 26.26 16.98
N SER A 4 -18.07 25.04 17.19
CA SER A 4 -16.89 24.51 16.48
C SER A 4 -17.10 24.36 14.96
N SER A 5 -18.35 24.21 14.48
CA SER A 5 -18.66 24.16 13.05
C SER A 5 -18.70 25.55 12.41
N ARG A 6 -18.82 26.61 13.21
CA ARG A 6 -18.76 28.01 12.75
C ARG A 6 -17.31 28.48 12.71
N GLU A 7 -16.52 28.17 13.74
CA GLU A 7 -15.09 28.47 13.79
C GLU A 7 -14.32 27.76 12.66
N ALA A 8 -14.53 26.45 12.48
CA ALA A 8 -13.91 25.72 11.37
C ALA A 8 -14.28 26.26 9.98
N ARG A 9 -15.47 26.87 9.84
CA ARG A 9 -15.94 27.46 8.58
C ARG A 9 -15.42 28.88 8.38
N ALA A 10 -15.20 29.62 9.46
CA ALA A 10 -14.56 30.94 9.42
C ALA A 10 -13.07 30.81 9.10
N ASP A 11 -12.37 29.86 9.73
CA ASP A 11 -10.97 29.55 9.42
C ASP A 11 -10.80 29.05 7.99
N ALA A 12 -11.72 28.22 7.48
CA ALA A 12 -11.71 27.78 6.09
C ALA A 12 -11.97 28.90 5.06
N LEU A 13 -12.80 29.90 5.40
CA LEU A 13 -13.02 31.07 4.53
C LEU A 13 -11.81 32.02 4.56
N LEU A 14 -11.14 32.13 5.71
CA LEU A 14 -9.89 32.88 5.84
C LEU A 14 -8.74 32.20 5.08
N SER A 15 -8.66 30.86 5.09
CA SER A 15 -7.67 30.11 4.32
C SER A 15 -7.91 30.25 2.81
N THR A 16 -9.15 30.14 2.33
CA THR A 16 -9.46 30.27 0.89
C THR A 16 -9.06 31.67 0.34
N GLY A 17 -9.24 32.73 1.13
CA GLY A 17 -8.82 34.09 0.75
C GLY A 17 -7.30 34.34 0.89
N GLN A 18 -6.60 33.53 1.68
CA GLN A 18 -5.13 33.52 1.75
C GLN A 18 -4.52 32.68 0.62
N ASP A 19 -5.15 31.58 0.21
CA ASP A 19 -4.72 30.72 -0.90
C ASP A 19 -4.74 31.46 -2.24
N GLU A 20 -5.78 32.27 -2.51
CA GLU A 20 -5.84 33.12 -3.71
C GLU A 20 -4.78 34.25 -3.72
N ARG A 21 -4.26 34.62 -2.55
CA ARG A 21 -3.18 35.62 -2.43
C ARG A 21 -1.80 34.99 -2.48
N ASN A 22 -1.63 33.77 -1.96
CA ASN A 22 -0.34 33.08 -1.88
C ASN A 22 0.01 32.28 -3.14
N HIS A 23 -0.97 31.76 -3.87
CA HIS A 23 -0.73 30.91 -5.05
C HIS A 23 -0.90 31.72 -6.35
N ARG A 24 0.16 32.48 -6.68
CA ARG A 24 0.26 33.33 -7.88
C ARG A 24 1.37 32.88 -8.84
N LEU A 25 1.86 31.66 -8.66
CA LEU A 25 2.92 31.09 -9.49
C LEU A 25 2.35 29.98 -10.37
N LYS A 26 2.69 30.01 -11.66
CA LYS A 26 2.45 28.90 -12.58
C LYS A 26 3.77 28.41 -13.16
N ILE A 27 4.02 27.12 -13.02
CA ILE A 27 5.27 26.49 -13.45
C ILE A 27 5.00 25.59 -14.66
N PHE A 28 5.69 25.84 -15.76
CA PHE A 28 5.75 24.92 -16.90
C PHE A 28 6.92 23.97 -16.69
N LEU A 29 6.63 22.78 -16.17
CA LEU A 29 7.60 21.75 -15.83
C LEU A 29 7.87 20.85 -17.04
N GLY A 30 9.15 20.58 -17.34
CA GLY A 30 9.55 19.64 -18.37
C GLY A 30 10.60 18.64 -17.91
N ALA A 31 10.66 17.50 -18.57
CA ALA A 31 11.65 16.46 -18.29
C ALA A 31 13.08 16.90 -18.67
N ALA A 32 13.21 17.69 -19.75
CA ALA A 32 14.50 18.07 -20.31
C ALA A 32 14.40 19.39 -21.12
N PRO A 33 15.54 20.02 -21.44
CA PRO A 33 15.58 21.11 -22.42
C PRO A 33 15.04 20.66 -23.78
N GLY A 34 14.28 21.52 -24.47
CA GLY A 34 13.78 21.23 -25.82
C GLY A 34 12.38 20.64 -25.93
N VAL A 35 11.74 20.27 -24.81
CA VAL A 35 10.34 19.77 -24.80
C VAL A 35 9.29 20.83 -25.15
N GLY A 36 9.65 22.11 -25.13
CA GLY A 36 8.76 23.21 -25.52
C GLY A 36 8.19 24.07 -24.39
N LYS A 37 8.78 24.03 -23.18
CA LYS A 37 8.29 24.79 -22.00
C LYS A 37 8.04 26.27 -22.28
N THR A 38 9.02 26.98 -22.83
CA THR A 38 8.92 28.41 -23.17
C THR A 38 7.81 28.67 -24.20
N PHE A 39 7.67 27.79 -25.19
CA PHE A 39 6.60 27.91 -26.19
C PHE A 39 5.21 27.75 -25.55
N ALA A 40 5.04 26.77 -24.66
CA ALA A 40 3.80 26.56 -23.93
C ALA A 40 3.47 27.74 -23.00
N MET A 41 4.47 28.27 -22.28
CA MET A 41 4.34 29.45 -21.43
C MET A 41 3.88 30.68 -22.22
N LEU A 42 4.55 30.99 -23.33
CA LEU A 42 4.19 32.11 -24.20
C LEU A 42 2.81 31.95 -24.83
N SER A 43 2.45 30.72 -25.23
CA SER A 43 1.14 30.43 -25.81
C SER A 43 0.01 30.68 -24.81
N ALA A 44 0.19 30.25 -23.55
CA ALA A 44 -0.75 30.53 -22.47
C ALA A 44 -0.83 32.04 -22.17
N ALA A 45 0.31 32.73 -22.15
CA ALA A 45 0.39 34.17 -21.89
C ALA A 45 -0.32 35.00 -22.98
N ARG A 46 -0.19 34.63 -24.26
CA ARG A 46 -0.90 35.28 -25.36
C ARG A 46 -2.41 35.15 -25.26
N GLU A 47 -2.90 34.00 -24.80
CA GLU A 47 -4.34 33.81 -24.64
C GLU A 47 -4.91 34.72 -23.55
N LEU A 48 -4.19 34.89 -22.44
CA LEU A 48 -4.54 35.88 -21.41
C LEU A 48 -4.45 37.32 -21.91
N LYS A 49 -3.44 37.65 -22.74
CA LYS A 49 -3.33 38.98 -23.36
C LYS A 49 -4.54 39.29 -24.25
N LYS A 50 -5.02 38.33 -25.05
CA LYS A 50 -6.24 38.48 -25.86
C LYS A 50 -7.49 38.72 -25.01
N GLN A 51 -7.52 38.18 -23.80
CA GLN A 51 -8.59 38.39 -22.83
C GLN A 51 -8.46 39.73 -22.09
N GLY A 52 -7.44 40.54 -22.41
CA GLY A 52 -7.23 41.87 -21.84
C GLY A 52 -6.39 41.89 -20.55
N VAL A 53 -5.77 40.77 -20.16
CA VAL A 53 -4.87 40.72 -19.00
C VAL A 53 -3.59 41.52 -19.28
N ASP A 54 -3.11 42.27 -18.30
CA ASP A 54 -1.83 43.00 -18.38
C ASP A 54 -0.64 42.03 -18.26
N VAL A 55 -0.26 41.46 -19.40
CA VAL A 55 0.88 40.54 -19.53
C VAL A 55 2.13 41.29 -19.99
N VAL A 56 3.22 41.10 -19.25
CA VAL A 56 4.56 41.64 -19.54
C VAL A 56 5.60 40.52 -19.53
N VAL A 57 6.54 40.58 -20.46
CA VAL A 57 7.69 39.67 -20.53
C VAL A 57 8.84 40.28 -19.73
N GLY A 58 9.22 39.64 -18.63
CA GLY A 58 10.41 40.04 -17.87
C GLY A 58 11.68 39.45 -18.48
N LEU A 59 11.69 38.13 -18.63
CA LEU A 59 12.79 37.41 -19.27
C LEU A 59 12.27 36.17 -19.98
N VAL A 60 12.59 36.03 -21.26
CA VAL A 60 12.29 34.84 -22.06
C VAL A 60 13.49 34.50 -22.92
N GLU A 61 13.92 33.24 -22.87
CA GLU A 61 15.01 32.73 -23.69
C GLU A 61 14.45 31.95 -24.88
N THR A 62 14.53 32.55 -26.07
CA THR A 62 14.03 31.91 -27.31
C THR A 62 14.99 30.87 -27.86
N HIS A 63 16.25 30.91 -27.43
CA HIS A 63 17.36 30.06 -27.89
C HIS A 63 17.43 29.91 -29.43
N GLY A 64 17.18 31.01 -30.16
CA GLY A 64 17.26 31.06 -31.63
C GLY A 64 16.07 30.45 -32.37
N ARG A 65 14.99 30.09 -31.68
CA ARG A 65 13.79 29.50 -32.32
C ARG A 65 12.85 30.57 -32.86
N ALA A 66 12.75 30.67 -34.18
CA ALA A 66 11.86 31.62 -34.86
C ALA A 66 10.38 31.49 -34.42
N GLU A 67 9.87 30.27 -34.28
CA GLU A 67 8.48 30.03 -33.83
C GLU A 67 8.22 30.56 -32.41
N THR A 68 9.23 30.50 -31.52
CA THR A 68 9.11 31.02 -30.14
C THR A 68 9.27 32.54 -30.12
N ALA A 69 10.16 33.10 -30.94
CA ALA A 69 10.31 34.53 -31.10
C ALA A 69 9.04 35.20 -31.65
N ALA A 70 8.36 34.56 -32.61
CA ALA A 70 7.09 35.06 -33.13
C ALA A 70 5.98 35.17 -32.07
N LEU A 71 6.04 34.34 -31.01
CA LEU A 71 5.08 34.45 -29.90
C LEU A 71 5.31 35.68 -29.03
N LEU A 72 6.52 36.23 -28.99
CA LEU A 72 6.85 37.46 -28.27
C LEU A 72 6.33 38.72 -28.97
N GLU A 73 6.06 38.64 -30.29
CA GLU A 73 5.53 39.77 -31.04
C GLU A 73 4.18 40.23 -30.46
N GLY A 74 4.07 41.51 -30.15
CA GLY A 74 2.88 42.12 -29.55
C GLY A 74 2.78 42.00 -28.02
N LEU A 75 3.76 41.37 -27.36
CA LEU A 75 3.90 41.41 -25.90
C LEU A 75 4.86 42.54 -25.49
N GLU A 76 4.52 43.26 -24.41
CA GLU A 76 5.43 44.23 -23.79
C GLU A 76 6.61 43.48 -23.17
N GLN A 77 7.84 43.94 -23.42
CA GLN A 77 9.06 43.34 -22.88
C GLN A 77 9.82 44.35 -22.05
N LEU A 78 10.20 43.97 -20.83
CA LEU A 78 11.05 44.80 -19.99
C LEU A 78 12.50 44.79 -20.52
N PRO A 79 13.21 45.92 -20.45
CA PRO A 79 14.62 45.95 -20.80
C PRO A 79 15.42 45.06 -19.83
N ARG A 80 16.36 44.28 -20.38
CA ARG A 80 17.31 43.49 -19.56
C ARG A 80 18.37 44.41 -18.97
N ARG A 81 18.80 44.10 -17.75
CA ARG A 81 19.91 44.79 -17.08
C ARG A 81 21.23 44.31 -17.66
N ALA A 82 22.08 45.22 -18.14
CA ALA A 82 23.44 44.88 -18.58
C ALA A 82 24.34 44.61 -17.37
N VAL A 83 25.13 43.53 -17.42
CA VAL A 83 26.04 43.11 -16.35
C VAL A 83 27.39 42.76 -16.97
N THR A 84 28.45 43.42 -16.51
CA THR A 84 29.82 43.07 -16.88
C THR A 84 30.28 41.87 -16.05
N TYR A 85 30.39 40.71 -16.68
CA TYR A 85 30.90 39.49 -16.08
C TYR A 85 32.41 39.39 -16.31
N HIS A 86 33.17 39.20 -15.24
CA HIS A 86 34.60 38.95 -15.32
C HIS A 86 34.86 37.45 -15.23
N ASP A 87 35.41 36.85 -16.28
CA ASP A 87 35.83 35.46 -16.26
C ASP A 87 37.12 35.29 -15.42
N ARG A 88 37.40 34.05 -15.00
CA ARG A 88 38.59 33.65 -14.23
C ARG A 88 39.91 34.00 -14.93
N ASP A 89 39.89 34.11 -16.26
CA ASP A 89 41.03 34.48 -17.09
C ASP A 89 41.16 36.02 -17.31
N GLY A 90 40.35 36.84 -16.62
CA GLY A 90 40.43 38.30 -16.65
C GLY A 90 39.69 38.97 -17.82
N GLY A 91 38.98 38.21 -18.65
CA GLY A 91 38.11 38.73 -19.71
C GLY A 91 36.83 39.36 -19.14
N ALA A 92 36.47 40.56 -19.59
CA ALA A 92 35.19 41.19 -19.28
C ALA A 92 34.20 40.93 -20.42
N HIS A 93 33.10 40.27 -20.11
CA HIS A 93 31.99 39.98 -21.03
C HIS A 93 30.76 40.77 -20.62
N GLU A 94 30.14 41.49 -21.55
CA GLU A 94 28.82 42.06 -21.30
C GLU A 94 27.76 40.97 -21.46
N LEU A 95 27.10 40.66 -20.36
CA LEU A 95 25.94 39.77 -20.31
C LEU A 95 24.70 40.59 -19.95
N SER A 96 23.53 40.00 -20.13
CA SER A 96 22.26 40.63 -19.78
C SER A 96 21.44 39.75 -18.85
N GLU A 97 20.86 40.36 -17.83
CA GLU A 97 20.13 39.68 -16.76
C GLU A 97 18.73 40.26 -16.61
N PHE A 98 17.83 39.51 -15.97
CA PHE A 98 16.52 40.01 -15.58
C PHE A 98 16.63 41.24 -14.66
N ASP A 99 15.80 42.25 -14.90
CA ASP A 99 15.69 43.45 -14.08
C ASP A 99 14.48 43.35 -13.13
N LEU A 100 14.74 42.84 -11.93
CA LEU A 100 13.74 42.69 -10.88
C LEU A 100 13.16 44.05 -10.44
N ASP A 101 13.99 45.09 -10.34
CA ASP A 101 13.57 46.41 -9.88
C ASP A 101 12.61 47.06 -10.88
N ALA A 102 12.91 46.95 -12.18
CA ALA A 102 12.01 47.41 -13.25
C ALA A 102 10.68 46.65 -13.24
N ALA A 103 10.70 45.34 -13.00
CA ALA A 103 9.49 44.53 -12.91
C ALA A 103 8.61 44.90 -11.71
N LEU A 104 9.21 45.11 -10.54
CA LEU A 104 8.52 45.55 -9.32
C LEU A 104 7.95 46.97 -9.45
N ALA A 105 8.64 47.86 -10.18
CA ALA A 105 8.14 49.20 -10.48
C ALA A 105 6.96 49.17 -11.47
N ARG A 106 7.01 48.31 -12.49
CA ARG A 106 5.97 48.18 -13.52
C ARG A 106 4.68 47.53 -12.99
N ARG A 107 4.76 46.66 -11.99
CA ARG A 107 3.63 45.95 -11.36
C ARG A 107 2.59 45.40 -12.36
N PRO A 108 3.00 44.54 -13.32
CA PRO A 108 2.04 43.94 -14.23
C PRO A 108 1.10 42.96 -13.50
N ALA A 109 -0.03 42.64 -14.11
CA ALA A 109 -0.91 41.59 -13.60
C ALA A 109 -0.22 40.21 -13.72
N LEU A 110 0.44 39.96 -14.85
CA LEU A 110 1.20 38.74 -15.12
C LEU A 110 2.59 39.07 -15.69
N LEU A 111 3.63 38.50 -15.09
CA LEU A 111 5.01 38.56 -15.56
C LEU A 111 5.52 37.19 -16.03
N LEU A 112 6.17 37.14 -17.19
CA LEU A 112 6.84 35.93 -17.68
C LEU A 112 8.33 35.96 -17.32
N VAL A 113 8.81 34.93 -16.63
CA VAL A 113 10.21 34.81 -16.20
C VAL A 113 10.69 33.39 -16.45
N ASP A 114 11.49 33.19 -17.50
CA ASP A 114 12.00 31.87 -17.88
C ASP A 114 13.18 31.40 -16.99
N GLU A 115 13.43 30.09 -17.00
CA GLU A 115 14.52 29.39 -16.28
C GLU A 115 14.57 29.67 -14.77
N LEU A 116 13.59 29.17 -14.02
CA LEU A 116 13.45 29.39 -12.58
C LEU A 116 14.71 29.02 -11.75
N ALA A 117 15.47 28.02 -12.21
CA ALA A 117 16.65 27.49 -11.52
C ALA A 117 17.93 28.32 -11.71
N HIS A 118 17.90 29.32 -12.60
CA HIS A 118 19.08 30.09 -13.01
C HIS A 118 19.82 30.72 -11.81
N ALA A 119 21.15 30.67 -11.88
CA ALA A 119 22.03 31.41 -10.97
C ALA A 119 22.21 32.84 -11.50
N ASN A 120 21.72 33.82 -10.75
CA ASN A 120 21.79 35.22 -11.17
C ASN A 120 23.23 35.70 -11.30
N LEU A 121 23.48 36.55 -12.28
CA LEU A 121 24.78 37.22 -12.41
C LEU A 121 25.06 38.14 -11.22
N ALA A 122 26.35 38.25 -10.87
CA ALA A 122 26.82 39.08 -9.77
C ALA A 122 26.33 40.55 -9.87
N GLY A 123 26.07 41.17 -8.72
CA GLY A 123 25.56 42.53 -8.63
C GLY A 123 24.03 42.65 -8.70
N GLY A 124 23.29 41.54 -8.73
CA GLY A 124 21.85 41.51 -8.45
C GLY A 124 21.54 41.47 -6.95
N ARG A 125 20.27 41.65 -6.58
CA ARG A 125 19.81 41.57 -5.18
C ARG A 125 19.89 40.15 -4.61
N HIS A 126 19.71 39.14 -5.45
CA HIS A 126 19.57 37.75 -5.05
C HIS A 126 20.48 36.85 -5.88
N GLU A 127 20.86 35.72 -5.31
CA GLU A 127 21.80 34.77 -5.93
C GLU A 127 21.08 33.84 -6.93
N ARG A 128 19.79 33.58 -6.72
CA ARG A 128 18.99 32.65 -7.54
C ARG A 128 17.72 33.30 -8.06
N ARG A 129 17.35 32.99 -9.31
CA ARG A 129 16.15 33.56 -9.95
C ARG A 129 14.85 33.20 -9.24
N TRP A 130 14.75 32.03 -8.62
CA TRP A 130 13.58 31.68 -7.80
C TRP A 130 13.38 32.62 -6.62
N GLN A 131 14.43 33.25 -6.10
CA GLN A 131 14.32 34.28 -5.06
C GLN A 131 13.74 35.57 -5.65
N ASP A 132 14.11 35.95 -6.87
CA ASP A 132 13.53 37.13 -7.54
C ASP A 132 12.03 36.90 -7.78
N VAL A 133 11.68 35.69 -8.24
CA VAL A 133 10.29 35.27 -8.38
C VAL A 133 9.57 35.28 -7.03
N ALA A 134 10.24 34.89 -5.93
CA ALA A 134 9.66 34.99 -4.59
C ALA A 134 9.28 36.43 -4.23
N GLU A 135 10.18 37.41 -4.46
CA GLU A 135 9.93 38.83 -4.21
C GLU A 135 8.79 39.38 -5.09
N LEU A 136 8.72 38.97 -6.36
CA LEU A 136 7.61 39.31 -7.27
C LEU A 136 6.25 38.80 -6.76
N LEU A 137 6.20 37.54 -6.32
CA LEU A 137 4.99 36.93 -5.78
C LEU A 137 4.56 37.61 -4.48
N ASP A 138 5.51 37.97 -3.61
CA ASP A 138 5.25 38.70 -2.36
C ASP A 138 4.74 40.13 -2.63
N ALA A 139 5.17 40.75 -3.73
CA ALA A 139 4.62 42.01 -4.23
C ALA A 139 3.24 41.87 -4.88
N GLY A 140 2.71 40.64 -4.99
CA GLY A 140 1.42 40.33 -5.57
C GLY A 140 1.42 40.29 -7.10
N ILE A 141 2.56 40.11 -7.76
CA ILE A 141 2.62 39.94 -9.22
C ILE A 141 2.44 38.45 -9.53
N GLU A 142 1.53 38.09 -10.44
CA GLU A 142 1.43 36.71 -10.93
C GLU A 142 2.63 36.39 -11.82
N VAL A 143 3.26 35.23 -11.64
CA VAL A 143 4.45 34.84 -12.39
C VAL A 143 4.24 33.53 -13.11
N TYR A 144 4.50 33.52 -14.42
CA TYR A 144 4.65 32.30 -15.20
C TYR A 144 6.13 32.04 -15.43
N THR A 145 6.57 30.81 -15.14
CA THR A 145 7.98 30.42 -15.25
C THR A 145 8.15 29.03 -15.84
N THR A 146 9.37 28.68 -16.24
CA THR A 146 9.70 27.33 -16.68
C THR A 146 10.77 26.68 -15.81
N LEU A 147 10.65 25.37 -15.65
CA LEU A 147 11.55 24.56 -14.83
C LEU A 147 11.77 23.20 -15.51
N ASN A 148 13.01 22.69 -15.50
CA ASN A 148 13.25 21.28 -15.76
C ASN A 148 13.31 20.50 -14.45
N VAL A 149 12.78 19.29 -14.43
CA VAL A 149 12.75 18.41 -13.25
C VAL A 149 14.15 18.17 -12.64
N GLN A 150 15.19 18.21 -13.46
CA GLN A 150 16.57 18.01 -13.05
C GLN A 150 17.10 19.06 -12.04
N HIS A 151 16.44 20.21 -11.96
CA HIS A 151 16.84 21.31 -11.08
C HIS A 151 16.15 21.25 -9.72
N LEU A 152 15.30 20.26 -9.44
CA LEU A 152 14.75 20.09 -8.10
C LEU A 152 15.83 19.55 -7.16
N ASP A 153 15.98 20.20 -6.00
CA ASP A 153 16.99 19.85 -5.00
C ASP A 153 16.89 18.38 -4.58
N SER A 154 15.67 17.88 -4.31
CA SER A 154 15.44 16.50 -3.88
C SER A 154 15.86 15.45 -4.91
N LEU A 155 15.92 15.81 -6.20
CA LEU A 155 16.18 14.87 -7.29
C LEU A 155 17.64 14.87 -7.76
N ASN A 156 18.48 15.77 -7.25
CA ASN A 156 19.84 15.99 -7.75
C ASN A 156 20.68 14.69 -7.76
N ASP A 157 20.66 13.93 -6.66
CA ASP A 157 21.39 12.65 -6.54
C ASP A 157 20.88 11.59 -7.53
N GLN A 158 19.57 11.56 -7.77
CA GLN A 158 18.96 10.61 -8.69
C GLN A 158 19.30 10.97 -10.15
N VAL A 159 19.21 12.25 -10.50
CA VAL A 159 19.60 12.78 -11.80
C VAL A 159 21.07 12.52 -12.09
N ARG A 160 21.96 12.73 -11.11
CA ARG A 160 23.39 12.43 -11.25
C ARG A 160 23.66 10.95 -11.48
N ARG A 161 22.92 10.04 -10.81
CA ARG A 161 23.03 8.59 -11.05
C ARG A 161 22.57 8.18 -12.45
N ILE A 162 21.53 8.83 -12.98
CA ILE A 162 20.97 8.54 -14.30
C ILE A 162 21.88 9.10 -15.40
N THR A 163 22.26 10.37 -15.29
CA THR A 163 22.91 11.12 -16.38
C THR A 163 24.44 11.19 -16.27
N GLY A 164 25.00 10.93 -15.08
CA GLY A 164 26.41 11.16 -14.77
C GLY A 164 26.78 12.63 -14.57
N ILE A 165 25.84 13.56 -14.74
CA ILE A 165 26.08 15.01 -14.70
C ILE A 165 25.64 15.57 -13.35
N THR A 166 26.44 16.48 -12.80
CA THR A 166 26.11 17.17 -11.55
C THR A 166 25.38 18.48 -11.88
N VAL A 167 24.16 18.65 -11.35
CA VAL A 167 23.37 19.86 -11.53
C VAL A 167 23.73 20.85 -10.43
N ARG A 168 24.21 22.04 -10.79
CA ARG A 168 24.63 23.10 -9.83
C ARG A 168 23.56 24.17 -9.59
N GLU A 169 22.64 24.27 -10.53
CA GLU A 169 21.52 25.20 -10.50
C GLU A 169 20.29 24.47 -10.03
N THR A 170 19.81 24.84 -8.85
CA THR A 170 18.74 24.11 -8.19
C THR A 170 17.71 25.02 -7.56
N VAL A 171 16.52 24.46 -7.36
CA VAL A 171 15.35 25.08 -6.75
C VAL A 171 14.89 24.19 -5.59
N PRO A 172 14.70 24.73 -4.39
CA PRO A 172 14.14 23.98 -3.27
C PRO A 172 12.73 23.48 -3.59
N ASP A 173 12.45 22.21 -3.31
CA ASP A 173 11.13 21.62 -3.55
C ASP A 173 9.99 22.40 -2.88
N ALA A 174 10.22 22.90 -1.66
CA ALA A 174 9.24 23.71 -0.93
C ALA A 174 8.86 25.02 -1.65
N PHE A 175 9.65 25.49 -2.61
CA PHE A 175 9.27 26.66 -3.41
C PHE A 175 8.12 26.33 -4.37
N LEU A 176 7.99 25.07 -4.81
CA LEU A 176 6.89 24.63 -5.67
C LEU A 176 5.55 24.67 -4.96
N ASP A 177 5.52 24.65 -3.62
CA ASP A 177 4.29 24.79 -2.84
C ASP A 177 3.63 26.17 -3.04
N ARG A 178 4.38 27.18 -3.51
CA ARG A 178 3.84 28.48 -3.90
C ARG A 178 3.11 28.45 -5.26
N ALA A 179 3.26 27.37 -6.01
CA ALA A 179 2.63 27.22 -7.33
C ALA A 179 1.15 26.89 -7.19
N ARG A 180 0.31 27.67 -7.87
CA ARG A 180 -1.10 27.36 -8.05
C ARG A 180 -1.30 26.19 -9.00
N ASP A 181 -0.52 26.19 -10.08
CA ASP A 181 -0.61 25.24 -11.17
C ASP A 181 0.80 24.82 -11.58
N ILE A 182 1.04 23.51 -11.69
CA ILE A 182 2.20 22.95 -12.37
C ILE A 182 1.73 22.25 -13.64
N VAL A 183 2.10 22.79 -14.80
CA VAL A 183 1.74 22.26 -16.11
C VAL A 183 2.88 21.42 -16.65
N LEU A 184 2.61 20.13 -16.91
CA LEU A 184 3.57 19.26 -17.58
C LEU A 184 3.65 19.60 -19.07
N VAL A 185 4.86 19.91 -19.53
CA VAL A 185 5.18 19.99 -20.96
C VAL A 185 5.97 18.75 -21.34
N ASP A 186 5.24 17.76 -21.86
CA ASP A 186 5.77 16.45 -22.20
C ASP A 186 6.08 16.30 -23.69
N LEU A 187 7.17 15.59 -24.00
CA LEU A 187 7.55 15.22 -25.36
C LEU A 187 8.19 13.82 -25.32
N PRO A 188 7.79 12.89 -26.21
CA PRO A 188 8.41 11.57 -26.26
C PRO A 188 9.94 11.65 -26.45
N PRO A 189 10.74 10.81 -25.77
CA PRO A 189 12.20 10.84 -25.89
C PRO A 189 12.73 10.76 -27.32
N ARG A 190 12.08 9.97 -28.18
CA ARG A 190 12.45 9.83 -29.60
C ARG A 190 12.30 11.15 -30.35
N GLU A 191 11.17 11.83 -30.17
CA GLU A 191 10.93 13.14 -30.79
C GLU A 191 11.88 14.21 -30.28
N LEU A 192 12.22 14.18 -28.99
CA LEU A 192 13.20 15.12 -28.44
C LEU A 192 14.60 14.92 -29.05
N ILE A 193 15.02 13.67 -29.23
CA ILE A 193 16.28 13.33 -29.90
C ILE A 193 16.25 13.76 -31.37
N ASP A 194 15.12 13.58 -32.06
CA ASP A 194 14.99 14.03 -33.45
C ASP A 194 15.06 15.56 -33.56
N ARG A 195 14.45 16.29 -32.61
CA ARG A 195 14.59 17.75 -32.51
C ARG A 195 16.02 18.18 -32.25
N LEU A 196 16.77 17.45 -31.42
CA LEU A 196 18.19 17.70 -31.19
C LEU A 196 19.01 17.52 -32.48
N LYS A 197 18.79 16.41 -33.20
CA LYS A 197 19.46 16.13 -34.49
C LYS A 197 19.14 17.18 -35.57
N GLN A 198 17.94 17.76 -35.53
CA GLN A 198 17.51 18.83 -36.42
C GLN A 198 18.05 20.22 -36.02
N GLY A 199 18.86 20.32 -34.95
CA GLY A 199 19.35 21.61 -34.44
C GLY A 199 18.27 22.48 -33.79
N LYS A 200 17.09 21.92 -33.51
CA LYS A 200 15.97 22.63 -32.86
C LYS A 200 16.13 22.71 -31.33
N VAL A 201 17.13 22.04 -30.75
CA VAL A 201 17.48 22.12 -29.33
C VAL A 201 18.87 22.73 -29.23
N TYR A 202 18.98 23.84 -28.51
CA TYR A 202 20.26 24.51 -28.31
C TYR A 202 21.17 23.68 -27.39
N VAL A 203 22.42 23.55 -27.81
CA VAL A 203 23.51 22.84 -27.12
C VAL A 203 24.70 23.80 -27.19
N PRO A 204 25.19 24.36 -26.07
CA PRO A 204 26.42 25.12 -26.08
C PRO A 204 27.56 24.26 -26.64
N GLU A 205 28.32 24.78 -27.62
CA GLU A 205 29.38 24.03 -28.31
C GLU A 205 30.45 23.46 -27.36
N THR A 206 30.66 24.14 -26.22
CA THR A 206 31.60 23.78 -25.17
C THR A 206 31.22 22.53 -24.37
N ALA A 207 30.00 21.99 -24.53
CA ALA A 207 29.47 20.89 -23.73
C ALA A 207 28.94 19.69 -24.54
N ALA A 208 29.26 19.61 -25.85
CA ALA A 208 28.68 18.62 -26.77
C ALA A 208 28.82 17.15 -26.30
N ALA A 209 29.97 16.76 -25.71
CA ALA A 209 30.19 15.39 -25.24
C ALA A 209 29.35 15.03 -24.01
N ALA A 210 29.19 15.96 -23.06
CA ALA A 210 28.33 15.77 -21.88
C ALA A 210 26.84 15.76 -22.28
N LEU A 211 26.47 16.59 -23.25
CA LEU A 211 25.10 16.68 -23.75
C LEU A 211 24.67 15.41 -24.50
N ASN A 212 25.56 14.74 -25.23
CA ASN A 212 25.25 13.44 -25.84
C ASN A 212 24.89 12.35 -24.81
N ALA A 213 25.57 12.33 -23.66
CA ALA A 213 25.23 11.41 -22.58
C ALA A 213 23.88 11.77 -21.93
N PHE A 214 23.60 13.06 -21.76
CA PHE A 214 22.34 13.54 -21.21
C PHE A 214 21.13 13.15 -22.10
N PHE A 215 21.23 13.35 -23.42
CA PHE A 215 20.15 13.09 -24.38
C PHE A 215 20.04 11.63 -24.83
N ALA A 216 20.58 10.67 -24.06
CA ALA A 216 20.38 9.25 -24.31
C ALA A 216 18.89 8.86 -24.10
N PRO A 217 18.32 7.96 -24.93
CA PRO A 217 16.91 7.56 -24.81
C PRO A 217 16.51 7.06 -23.41
N THR A 218 17.39 6.29 -22.75
CA THR A 218 17.17 5.76 -21.40
C THR A 218 17.15 6.87 -20.36
N ASN A 219 18.02 7.86 -20.49
CA ASN A 219 18.13 8.97 -19.55
C ASN A 219 16.92 9.89 -19.67
N LEU A 220 16.50 10.21 -20.90
CA LEU A 220 15.29 10.98 -21.15
C LEU A 220 14.01 10.26 -20.69
N ALA A 221 13.94 8.94 -20.84
CA ALA A 221 12.82 8.16 -20.31
C ALA A 221 12.75 8.24 -18.78
N ALA A 222 13.88 8.11 -18.09
CA ALA A 222 13.94 8.23 -16.64
C ALA A 222 13.62 9.64 -16.15
N LEU A 223 14.15 10.69 -16.80
CA LEU A 223 13.80 12.08 -16.47
C LEU A 223 12.31 12.38 -16.70
N ARG A 224 11.70 11.79 -17.73
CA ARG A 224 10.26 11.89 -17.98
C ARG A 224 9.45 11.22 -16.87
N GLU A 225 9.89 10.06 -16.39
CA GLU A 225 9.28 9.39 -15.23
C GLU A 225 9.35 10.27 -13.97
N LEU A 226 10.51 10.86 -13.68
CA LEU A 226 10.66 11.79 -12.54
C LEU A 226 9.75 13.02 -12.67
N ALA A 227 9.60 13.57 -13.88
CA ALA A 227 8.71 14.71 -14.10
C ALA A 227 7.24 14.34 -13.81
N LEU A 228 6.80 13.16 -14.28
CA LEU A 228 5.46 12.65 -14.02
C LEU A 228 5.23 12.37 -12.53
N GLU A 229 6.20 11.78 -11.84
CA GLU A 229 6.14 11.50 -10.40
C GLU A 229 6.07 12.80 -9.58
N THR A 230 6.82 13.82 -9.97
CA THR A 230 6.80 15.15 -9.33
C THR A 230 5.41 15.76 -9.41
N ILE A 231 4.79 15.76 -10.58
CA ILE A 231 3.43 16.32 -10.76
C ILE A 231 2.39 15.48 -10.03
N ALA A 232 2.48 14.16 -10.09
CA ALA A 232 1.56 13.29 -9.36
C ALA A 232 1.62 13.57 -7.85
N SER A 233 2.82 13.75 -7.31
CA SER A 233 3.04 14.07 -5.89
C SER A 233 2.48 15.46 -5.53
N HIS A 234 2.68 16.47 -6.38
CA HIS A 234 2.13 17.81 -6.17
C HIS A 234 0.60 17.81 -6.20
N VAL A 235 -0.03 17.13 -7.18
CA VAL A 235 -1.49 17.01 -7.27
C VAL A 235 -2.07 16.27 -6.05
N ASP A 236 -1.40 15.21 -5.58
CA ASP A 236 -1.82 14.49 -4.37
C ASP A 236 -1.70 15.37 -3.11
N ASN A 237 -0.70 16.25 -3.02
CA ASN A 237 -0.52 17.18 -1.91
C ASN A 237 -1.56 18.31 -1.94
N ASP A 238 -1.76 18.95 -3.09
CA ASP A 238 -2.73 20.03 -3.28
C ASP A 238 -4.18 19.56 -2.99
N LEU A 239 -4.54 18.37 -3.48
CA LEU A 239 -5.82 17.75 -3.15
C LEU A 239 -5.97 17.52 -1.64
N ARG A 240 -4.88 17.14 -0.96
CA ARG A 240 -4.90 16.86 0.48
C ARG A 240 -5.12 18.13 1.29
N GLU A 241 -4.41 19.21 0.95
CA GLU A 241 -4.53 20.51 1.59
C GLU A 241 -5.95 21.09 1.42
N HIS A 242 -6.47 21.12 0.19
CA HIS A 242 -7.82 21.56 -0.10
C HIS A 242 -8.90 20.74 0.63
N MET A 243 -8.70 19.43 0.79
CA MET A 243 -9.65 18.56 1.49
C MET A 243 -9.59 18.73 3.01
N GLN A 244 -8.39 18.91 3.57
CA GLN A 244 -8.21 19.23 4.99
C GLN A 244 -8.88 20.56 5.33
N ALA A 245 -8.73 21.59 4.49
CA ALA A 245 -9.39 22.88 4.65
C ALA A 245 -10.93 22.77 4.62
N ARG A 246 -11.48 21.85 3.79
CA ARG A 246 -12.93 21.62 3.68
C ARG A 246 -13.49 20.60 4.68
N GLY A 247 -12.64 19.98 5.51
CA GLY A 247 -13.05 18.91 6.43
C GLY A 247 -13.74 17.73 5.74
N SER A 248 -13.46 17.52 4.45
CA SER A 248 -14.16 16.55 3.60
C SER A 248 -13.32 15.29 3.40
N ALA A 249 -13.97 14.14 3.21
CA ALA A 249 -13.29 12.87 3.02
C ALA A 249 -12.54 12.81 1.67
N MET A 250 -11.29 12.35 1.69
CA MET A 250 -10.46 12.21 0.50
C MET A 250 -11.13 11.28 -0.56
N PRO A 251 -11.35 11.73 -1.80
CA PRO A 251 -12.00 10.93 -2.84
C PRO A 251 -11.08 9.85 -3.42
N VAL A 252 -9.78 10.13 -3.50
CA VAL A 252 -8.76 9.20 -3.98
C VAL A 252 -7.94 8.71 -2.78
N ARG A 253 -8.08 7.43 -2.46
CA ARG A 253 -7.46 6.81 -1.29
C ARG A 253 -6.40 5.80 -1.71
N ARG A 254 -5.19 6.27 -1.96
CA ARG A 254 -4.07 5.42 -2.45
C ARG A 254 -3.15 4.95 -1.34
N HIS A 255 -3.15 5.59 -0.17
CA HIS A 255 -2.18 5.30 0.89
C HIS A 255 -2.44 3.97 1.60
N VAL A 256 -1.36 3.23 1.88
CA VAL A 256 -1.39 1.95 2.60
C VAL A 256 -0.93 2.16 4.04
N LEU A 257 -1.77 1.78 5.01
CA LEU A 257 -1.49 1.95 6.43
C LEU A 257 -1.25 0.59 7.10
N ALA A 258 -0.10 0.40 7.76
CA ALA A 258 0.13 -0.75 8.63
C ALA A 258 -0.08 -0.35 10.10
N ALA A 259 -1.13 -0.90 10.73
CA ALA A 259 -1.36 -0.68 12.16
C ALA A 259 -0.64 -1.77 12.98
N ILE A 260 0.30 -1.34 13.83
CA ILE A 260 1.09 -2.22 14.69
C ILE A 260 0.72 -2.04 16.16
N ASP A 261 0.89 -3.10 16.95
CA ASP A 261 0.55 -3.14 18.38
C ASP A 261 1.76 -3.41 19.29
N GLY A 262 2.95 -3.57 18.73
CA GLY A 262 4.17 -3.93 19.47
C GLY A 262 4.23 -5.39 19.90
N GLN A 263 3.28 -6.23 19.45
CA GLN A 263 3.36 -7.68 19.62
C GLN A 263 4.27 -8.27 18.55
N GLY A 264 4.62 -9.55 18.70
CA GLY A 264 5.63 -10.25 17.88
C GLY A 264 5.34 -10.35 16.36
N GLN A 265 4.29 -9.67 15.86
CA GLN A 265 3.95 -9.59 14.45
C GLN A 265 4.34 -8.25 13.79
N SER A 266 4.76 -7.25 14.57
CA SER A 266 4.90 -5.85 14.10
C SER A 266 5.86 -5.72 12.90
N GLU A 267 7.09 -6.21 12.99
CA GLU A 267 8.05 -6.14 11.87
C GLU A 267 7.60 -6.92 10.63
N TYR A 268 6.90 -8.04 10.82
CA TYR A 268 6.36 -8.81 9.69
C TYR A 268 5.27 -8.02 8.95
N LEU A 269 4.39 -7.33 9.69
CA LEU A 269 3.38 -6.46 9.10
C LEU A 269 4.02 -5.32 8.31
N VAL A 270 5.06 -4.69 8.83
CA VAL A 270 5.82 -3.65 8.12
C VAL A 270 6.34 -4.17 6.78
N ARG A 271 6.94 -5.37 6.75
CA ARG A 271 7.44 -5.97 5.50
C ARG A 271 6.34 -6.31 4.50
N VAL A 272 5.17 -6.75 4.98
CA VAL A 272 4.05 -7.03 4.08
C VAL A 272 3.43 -5.74 3.55
N ALA A 273 3.29 -4.71 4.40
CA ALA A 273 2.83 -3.39 3.99
C ALA A 273 3.72 -2.80 2.89
N ARG A 274 5.04 -2.81 3.08
CA ARG A 274 6.00 -2.37 2.04
C ARG A 274 5.83 -3.11 0.71
N ARG A 275 5.55 -4.41 0.74
CA ARG A 275 5.33 -5.22 -0.49
C ARG A 275 4.00 -4.93 -1.16
N ILE A 276 2.97 -4.62 -0.40
CA ILE A 276 1.65 -4.26 -0.93
C ILE A 276 1.71 -2.85 -1.54
N ALA A 277 2.32 -1.91 -0.83
CA ALA A 277 2.54 -0.53 -1.28
C ALA A 277 3.30 -0.48 -2.61
N GLU A 278 4.41 -1.21 -2.72
CA GLU A 278 5.23 -1.28 -3.95
C GLU A 278 4.46 -1.76 -5.17
N ARG A 279 3.67 -2.83 -5.00
CA ARG A 279 2.88 -3.38 -6.10
C ARG A 279 1.75 -2.46 -6.54
N ARG A 280 1.30 -1.57 -5.65
CA ARG A 280 0.26 -0.57 -5.94
C ARG A 280 0.83 0.77 -6.40
N GLY A 281 2.16 0.96 -6.36
CA GLY A 281 2.77 2.28 -6.56
C GLY A 281 2.15 3.32 -5.62
N ALA A 282 2.01 2.94 -4.34
CA ALA A 282 1.28 3.71 -3.34
C ALA A 282 2.20 4.15 -2.18
N PRO A 283 2.02 5.38 -1.66
CA PRO A 283 2.67 5.78 -0.41
C PRO A 283 2.16 4.91 0.75
N TRP A 284 2.99 4.76 1.78
CA TRP A 284 2.66 3.88 2.89
C TRP A 284 3.27 4.35 4.20
N SER A 285 2.58 4.00 5.28
CA SER A 285 3.00 4.38 6.64
C SER A 285 2.69 3.27 7.64
N VAL A 286 3.36 3.36 8.78
CA VAL A 286 3.18 2.48 9.92
C VAL A 286 2.73 3.32 11.10
N VAL A 287 1.63 2.88 11.72
CA VAL A 287 1.01 3.57 12.84
C VAL A 287 0.98 2.70 14.09
N PHE A 288 1.35 3.33 15.21
CA PHE A 288 1.13 2.80 16.55
C PHE A 288 0.24 3.79 17.32
N VAL A 289 -0.82 3.28 17.95
CA VAL A 289 -1.69 4.10 18.81
C VAL A 289 -1.26 3.89 20.27
N ASP A 290 -0.73 4.95 20.87
CA ASP A 290 -0.44 5.03 22.29
C ASP A 290 -1.71 5.38 23.07
N THR A 291 -2.13 4.45 23.91
CA THR A 291 -3.33 4.55 24.76
C THR A 291 -3.03 5.11 26.15
N GLY A 292 -1.78 5.50 26.42
CA GLY A 292 -1.34 5.95 27.75
C GLY A 292 -1.13 4.82 28.76
N ALA A 293 -1.38 3.56 28.38
CA ALA A 293 -1.09 2.40 29.20
C ALA A 293 0.42 2.14 29.28
N SER A 294 0.94 1.76 30.45
CA SER A 294 2.35 1.43 30.62
C SER A 294 2.77 0.26 29.72
N LEU A 295 3.52 0.55 28.66
CA LEU A 295 4.11 -0.45 27.78
C LEU A 295 5.32 -1.07 28.50
N GLY A 296 5.33 -2.40 28.67
CA GLY A 296 6.52 -3.10 29.15
C GLY A 296 7.71 -2.86 28.22
N ALA A 297 8.93 -2.82 28.77
CA ALA A 297 10.16 -2.45 28.04
C ALA A 297 10.34 -3.23 26.73
N ALA A 298 10.15 -4.56 26.77
CA ALA A 298 10.25 -5.42 25.59
C ALA A 298 9.18 -5.12 24.51
N ARG A 299 8.00 -4.63 24.88
CA ARG A 299 6.96 -4.24 23.91
C ARG A 299 7.31 -2.91 23.24
N ARG A 300 7.83 -1.96 24.01
CA ARG A 300 8.28 -0.65 23.53
C ARG A 300 9.41 -0.80 22.51
N GLU A 301 10.40 -1.60 22.84
CA GLU A 301 11.53 -1.90 21.96
C GLU A 301 11.07 -2.49 20.61
N ARG A 302 10.08 -3.39 20.62
CA ARG A 302 9.50 -3.96 19.38
C ARG A 302 8.76 -2.94 18.53
N VAL A 303 8.04 -2.00 19.14
CA VAL A 303 7.40 -0.89 18.40
C VAL A 303 8.47 -0.03 17.74
N GLU A 304 9.50 0.37 18.50
CA GLU A 304 10.59 1.19 18.00
C GLU A 304 11.40 0.48 16.89
N ALA A 305 11.63 -0.83 17.02
CA ALA A 305 12.26 -1.63 15.97
C ALA A 305 11.41 -1.67 14.69
N ALA A 306 10.10 -1.87 14.81
CA ALA A 306 9.19 -1.85 13.67
C ALA A 306 9.10 -0.46 13.01
N MET A 307 9.05 0.62 13.78
CA MET A 307 9.07 1.99 13.27
C MET A 307 10.39 2.34 12.57
N ARG A 308 11.53 1.93 13.14
CA ARG A 308 12.84 2.07 12.47
C ARG A 308 12.91 1.26 11.18
N LEU A 309 12.32 0.06 11.15
CA LEU A 309 12.23 -0.74 9.94
C LEU A 309 11.38 -0.05 8.86
N ALA A 310 10.27 0.60 9.24
CA ALA A 310 9.42 1.34 8.32
C ALA A 310 10.18 2.46 7.62
N ARG A 311 10.86 3.32 8.39
CA ARG A 311 11.68 4.42 7.85
C ARG A 311 12.78 3.93 6.92
N ARG A 312 13.49 2.85 7.29
CA ARG A 312 14.53 2.23 6.44
C ARG A 312 14.00 1.69 5.12
N LEU A 313 12.72 1.30 5.08
CA LEU A 313 12.06 0.78 3.88
C LEU A 313 11.34 1.88 3.07
N GLY A 314 11.53 3.16 3.43
CA GLY A 314 10.93 4.30 2.76
C GLY A 314 9.44 4.48 3.05
N GLY A 315 8.99 4.14 4.27
CA GLY A 315 7.64 4.42 4.73
C GLY A 315 7.64 5.28 5.99
N ASP A 316 6.57 6.04 6.19
CA ASP A 316 6.43 6.91 7.36
C ASP A 316 6.12 6.13 8.63
N ALA A 317 6.52 6.68 9.76
CA ALA A 317 6.35 6.06 11.08
C ALA A 317 5.72 7.06 12.04
N VAL A 318 4.45 6.86 12.34
CA VAL A 318 3.61 7.81 13.08
C VAL A 318 3.10 7.18 14.39
N VAL A 319 3.19 7.96 15.47
CA VAL A 319 2.63 7.57 16.77
C VAL A 319 1.43 8.45 17.05
N LEU A 320 0.24 7.85 17.10
CA LEU A 320 -1.00 8.51 17.47
C LEU A 320 -1.22 8.39 18.98
N ARG A 321 -1.85 9.38 19.60
CA ARG A 321 -2.21 9.33 21.02
C ARG A 321 -3.73 9.35 21.16
N GLY A 322 -4.30 8.34 21.80
CA GLY A 322 -5.74 8.28 22.04
C GLY A 322 -6.19 6.98 22.70
N HIS A 323 -7.34 7.05 23.38
CA HIS A 323 -7.86 5.93 24.18
C HIS A 323 -8.59 4.88 23.33
N ALA A 324 -9.15 5.29 22.18
CA ALA A 324 -9.91 4.44 21.28
C ALA A 324 -9.12 4.14 20.00
N ILE A 325 -8.39 3.01 19.99
CA ILE A 325 -7.50 2.62 18.89
C ILE A 325 -8.21 2.65 17.52
N ALA A 326 -9.44 2.11 17.45
CA ALA A 326 -10.20 2.08 16.20
C ALA A 326 -10.52 3.49 15.68
N ASP A 327 -10.92 4.40 16.57
CA ASP A 327 -11.33 5.75 16.20
C ASP A 327 -10.13 6.59 15.79
N GLU A 328 -9.00 6.46 16.49
CA GLU A 328 -7.75 7.11 16.09
C GLU A 328 -7.23 6.62 14.73
N LEU A 329 -7.31 5.30 14.49
CA LEU A 329 -6.91 4.74 13.20
C LEU A 329 -7.82 5.21 12.05
N ILE A 330 -9.14 5.29 12.27
CA ILE A 330 -10.07 5.78 11.26
C ILE A 330 -9.86 7.28 11.02
N ALA A 331 -9.76 8.08 12.08
CA ALA A 331 -9.54 9.53 11.97
C ALA A 331 -8.23 9.85 11.24
N HIS A 332 -7.15 9.13 11.55
CA HIS A 332 -5.89 9.26 10.82
C HIS A 332 -6.01 8.75 9.38
N ALA A 333 -6.70 7.62 9.16
CA ALA A 333 -6.93 7.10 7.82
C ALA A 333 -7.71 8.08 6.92
N ASP A 334 -8.64 8.84 7.49
CA ASP A 334 -9.41 9.85 6.76
C ASP A 334 -8.59 11.10 6.45
N ARG A 335 -7.75 11.55 7.38
CA ARG A 335 -6.85 12.70 7.17
C ARG A 335 -5.76 12.43 6.13
N GLU A 336 -5.19 11.23 6.13
CA GLU A 336 -4.10 10.83 5.23
C GLU A 336 -4.57 10.20 3.91
N GLY A 337 -5.89 10.09 3.68
CA GLY A 337 -6.42 9.44 2.47
C GLY A 337 -6.02 7.96 2.36
N VAL A 338 -6.01 7.25 3.49
CA VAL A 338 -5.73 5.80 3.53
C VAL A 338 -6.86 5.05 2.87
N GLY A 339 -6.50 4.21 1.89
CA GLY A 339 -7.43 3.30 1.21
C GLY A 339 -7.41 1.90 1.79
N GLN A 340 -6.28 1.49 2.36
CA GLN A 340 -6.11 0.14 2.89
C GLN A 340 -5.43 0.15 4.26
N ILE A 341 -6.06 -0.51 5.23
CA ILE A 341 -5.47 -0.75 6.55
C ILE A 341 -5.07 -2.23 6.67
N ILE A 342 -3.79 -2.44 6.96
CA ILE A 342 -3.18 -3.74 7.20
C ILE A 342 -3.07 -3.96 8.70
N LEU A 343 -3.65 -5.06 9.18
CA LEU A 343 -3.67 -5.43 10.59
C LEU A 343 -3.14 -6.85 10.80
N GLY A 344 -2.45 -7.06 11.90
CA GLY A 344 -2.18 -8.41 12.40
C GLY A 344 -3.47 -9.06 12.91
N ARG A 345 -3.48 -10.41 12.99
CA ARG A 345 -4.52 -11.08 13.76
C ARG A 345 -4.37 -10.72 15.24
N THR A 346 -5.28 -9.92 15.75
CA THR A 346 -5.37 -9.62 17.18
C THR A 346 -5.77 -10.88 17.96
N ARG A 347 -5.00 -11.23 19.00
CA ARG A 347 -5.32 -12.32 19.94
C ARG A 347 -6.41 -11.91 20.91
N GLU A 348 -7.63 -11.82 20.41
CA GLU A 348 -8.76 -11.45 21.27
C GLU A 348 -9.39 -12.67 21.95
N ARG A 349 -9.86 -12.47 23.18
CA ARG A 349 -10.63 -13.47 23.95
C ARG A 349 -11.92 -13.79 23.19
N LEU A 350 -12.32 -15.07 23.16
CA LEU A 350 -13.54 -15.54 22.47
C LEU A 350 -14.80 -14.74 22.85
N VAL A 351 -14.87 -14.25 24.10
CA VAL A 351 -15.96 -13.43 24.63
C VAL A 351 -16.01 -12.04 23.99
N ALA A 352 -14.86 -11.39 23.75
CA ALA A 352 -14.80 -10.08 23.08
C ALA A 352 -15.25 -10.16 21.61
N ARG A 353 -14.97 -11.29 20.95
CA ARG A 353 -15.44 -11.59 19.59
C ARG A 353 -16.95 -11.85 19.52
N MET A 354 -17.52 -12.50 20.54
CA MET A 354 -18.97 -12.72 20.63
C MET A 354 -19.74 -11.42 20.94
N LEU A 355 -19.17 -10.52 21.74
CA LEU A 355 -19.79 -9.24 22.11
C LEU A 355 -19.64 -8.13 21.05
N GLY A 356 -19.00 -8.38 19.91
CA GLY A 356 -18.91 -7.40 18.83
C GLY A 356 -17.90 -6.26 19.07
N ARG A 357 -16.97 -6.41 20.03
CA ARG A 357 -16.04 -5.36 20.49
C ARG A 357 -14.61 -5.53 19.97
N SER A 358 -14.39 -6.35 18.94
CA SER A 358 -13.05 -6.52 18.38
C SER A 358 -12.59 -5.27 17.64
N LEU A 359 -11.28 -4.98 17.67
CA LEU A 359 -10.72 -3.88 16.87
C LEU A 359 -11.09 -4.06 15.39
N THR A 360 -11.02 -5.29 14.89
CA THR A 360 -11.40 -5.63 13.51
C THR A 360 -12.87 -5.40 13.21
N GLN A 361 -13.79 -5.71 14.14
CA GLN A 361 -15.23 -5.48 13.97
C GLN A 361 -15.57 -4.00 14.05
N LEU A 362 -14.91 -3.25 14.94
CA LEU A 362 -15.08 -1.80 15.02
C LEU A 362 -14.62 -1.12 13.73
N LEU A 363 -13.46 -1.51 13.19
CA LEU A 363 -12.96 -1.01 11.91
C LEU A 363 -13.88 -1.41 10.74
N LEU A 364 -14.39 -2.64 10.70
CA LEU A 364 -15.35 -3.07 9.67
C LEU A 364 -16.69 -2.35 9.75
N ARG A 365 -17.17 -2.00 10.95
CA ARG A 365 -18.45 -1.32 11.15
C ARG A 365 -18.38 0.19 10.90
N ARG A 366 -17.30 0.84 11.33
CA ARG A 366 -17.13 2.30 11.27
C ARG A 366 -16.32 2.78 10.07
N GLY A 367 -15.43 1.94 9.52
CA GLY A 367 -14.57 2.24 8.38
C GLY A 367 -15.02 1.54 7.10
N ALA A 368 -16.31 1.63 6.74
CA ALA A 368 -16.88 0.92 5.60
C ALA A 368 -16.23 1.28 4.24
N HIS A 369 -15.57 2.45 4.16
CA HIS A 369 -14.84 2.93 2.99
C HIS A 369 -13.38 2.47 2.92
N LEU A 370 -12.90 1.69 3.91
CA LEU A 370 -11.51 1.25 4.00
C LEU A 370 -11.39 -0.24 3.62
N GLU A 371 -10.39 -0.56 2.79
CA GLU A 371 -10.02 -1.94 2.53
C GLU A 371 -9.25 -2.51 3.74
N LEU A 372 -9.85 -3.47 4.45
CA LEU A 372 -9.23 -4.08 5.62
C LEU A 372 -8.50 -5.39 5.27
N THR A 373 -7.19 -5.43 5.42
CA THR A 373 -6.38 -6.64 5.15
C THR A 373 -5.80 -7.22 6.43
N ILE A 374 -6.25 -8.42 6.79
CA ILE A 374 -5.81 -9.10 8.02
C ILE A 374 -4.75 -10.15 7.68
N ILE A 375 -3.56 -9.99 8.26
CA ILE A 375 -2.43 -10.88 8.03
C ILE A 375 -2.24 -11.79 9.23
N ALA A 376 -2.26 -13.10 8.97
CA ALA A 376 -1.84 -14.11 9.93
C ALA A 376 -0.33 -14.38 9.81
N THR A 377 0.40 -14.27 10.93
CA THR A 377 1.83 -14.63 10.96
C THR A 377 2.07 -16.12 10.69
N PRO A 378 3.24 -16.49 10.15
CA PRO A 378 3.61 -17.88 9.92
C PRO A 378 3.49 -18.78 11.17
N ALA A 379 3.89 -18.27 12.35
CA ALA A 379 3.82 -19.00 13.61
C ALA A 379 2.38 -19.35 14.03
N GLU A 380 1.41 -18.48 13.75
CA GLU A 380 0.00 -18.74 14.04
C GLU A 380 -0.62 -19.70 13.03
N ARG A 381 -0.20 -19.67 11.75
CA ARG A 381 -0.63 -20.68 10.75
C ARG A 381 -0.24 -22.10 11.16
N VAL A 382 0.98 -22.27 11.70
CA VAL A 382 1.46 -23.56 12.22
C VAL A 382 0.64 -24.00 13.44
N ARG A 383 0.30 -23.09 14.36
CA ARG A 383 -0.50 -23.40 15.55
C ARG A 383 -1.97 -23.71 15.22
N SER A 384 -2.59 -22.99 14.28
CA SER A 384 -3.95 -23.28 13.82
C SER A 384 -4.01 -24.60 13.04
N ARG A 385 -2.99 -24.94 12.26
CA ARG A 385 -2.87 -26.26 11.63
C ARG A 385 -2.78 -27.38 12.68
N ARG A 386 -2.02 -27.17 13.78
CA ARG A 386 -1.94 -28.14 14.89
C ARG A 386 -3.26 -28.31 15.64
N LEU A 387 -4.03 -27.24 15.88
CA LEU A 387 -5.34 -27.31 16.55
C LEU A 387 -6.44 -27.92 15.66
N LEU A 388 -6.34 -27.77 14.34
CA LEU A 388 -7.20 -28.46 13.37
C LEU A 388 -6.79 -29.93 13.13
N HIS A 389 -5.74 -30.42 13.79
CA HIS A 389 -5.33 -31.83 13.79
C HIS A 389 -5.74 -32.53 15.10
N LEU A 390 -6.95 -32.26 15.60
CA LEU A 390 -7.68 -33.28 16.34
C LEU A 390 -8.05 -34.39 15.33
N PRO A 391 -7.57 -35.63 15.50
CA PRO A 391 -7.89 -36.72 14.57
C PRO A 391 -9.36 -37.09 14.76
N GLY A 392 -10.27 -36.46 14.02
CA GLY A 392 -11.70 -36.68 14.19
C GLY A 392 -12.54 -35.63 13.49
N GLY A 393 -12.52 -35.61 12.16
CA GLY A 393 -13.50 -34.83 11.40
C GLY A 393 -14.92 -35.25 11.77
N ARG A 394 -15.83 -34.29 11.99
CA ARG A 394 -17.26 -34.58 12.20
C ARG A 394 -17.76 -35.52 11.10
N GLY A 395 -18.42 -36.61 11.49
CA GLY A 395 -19.03 -37.56 10.57
C GLY A 395 -20.03 -36.90 9.63
N ARG A 396 -20.20 -37.46 8.43
CA ARG A 396 -21.30 -37.04 7.53
C ARG A 396 -22.64 -37.55 8.06
N ARG A 397 -23.74 -36.87 7.77
CA ARG A 397 -25.09 -37.23 8.29
C ARG A 397 -25.49 -38.68 7.99
N HIS A 398 -25.13 -39.22 6.82
CA HIS A 398 -25.41 -40.62 6.46
C HIS A 398 -24.57 -41.63 7.26
N GLU A 399 -23.37 -41.26 7.74
CA GLU A 399 -22.53 -42.13 8.57
C GLU A 399 -23.16 -42.30 9.97
N TYR A 400 -23.75 -41.24 10.53
CA TYR A 400 -24.52 -41.32 11.77
C TYR A 400 -25.83 -42.11 11.62
N LEU A 401 -26.48 -42.01 10.45
CA LEU A 401 -27.66 -42.83 10.16
C LEU A 401 -27.30 -44.31 10.10
N TYR A 402 -26.21 -44.67 9.40
CA TYR A 402 -25.69 -46.03 9.34
C TYR A 402 -25.33 -46.56 10.75
N ALA A 403 -24.62 -45.76 11.54
CA ALA A 403 -24.28 -46.09 12.92
C ALA A 403 -25.51 -46.37 13.79
N SER A 404 -26.54 -45.52 13.66
CA SER A 404 -27.79 -45.67 14.43
C SER A 404 -28.56 -46.93 14.03
N ILE A 405 -28.62 -47.26 12.73
CA ILE A 405 -29.23 -48.50 12.22
C ILE A 405 -28.47 -49.73 12.72
N ALA A 406 -27.12 -49.71 12.65
CA ALA A 406 -26.30 -50.81 13.14
C ALA A 406 -26.50 -51.05 14.65
N THR A 407 -26.63 -49.97 15.42
CA THR A 407 -26.92 -50.03 16.86
C THR A 407 -28.32 -50.60 17.13
N LEU A 408 -29.33 -50.17 16.36
CA LEU A 408 -30.71 -50.70 16.45
C LEU A 408 -30.78 -52.20 16.14
N VAL A 409 -30.05 -52.66 15.13
CA VAL A 409 -29.95 -54.10 14.79
C VAL A 409 -29.29 -54.87 15.94
N ALA A 410 -28.23 -54.31 16.54
CA ALA A 410 -27.57 -54.92 17.70
C ALA A 410 -28.51 -55.01 18.90
N PHE A 411 -29.33 -53.99 19.17
CA PHE A 411 -30.37 -54.06 20.20
C PHE A 411 -31.39 -55.15 19.91
N GLY A 412 -31.93 -55.22 18.69
CA GLY A 412 -32.91 -56.24 18.31
C GLY A 412 -32.38 -57.67 18.46
N LEU A 413 -31.14 -57.91 18.03
CA LEU A 413 -30.45 -59.19 18.23
C LEU A 413 -30.25 -59.49 19.71
N SER A 414 -29.85 -58.50 20.51
CA SER A 414 -29.60 -58.67 21.94
C SER A 414 -30.88 -58.96 22.73
N PHE A 415 -32.03 -58.37 22.36
CA PHE A 415 -33.33 -58.69 22.97
C PHE A 415 -33.81 -60.12 22.68
N ILE A 416 -33.51 -60.65 21.48
CA ILE A 416 -33.82 -62.04 21.13
C ILE A 416 -32.85 -62.99 21.86
N ALA A 417 -31.58 -62.60 21.94
CA ALA A 417 -30.50 -63.33 22.60
C ALA A 417 -30.64 -63.37 24.14
N ASP A 418 -31.21 -62.34 24.79
CA ASP A 418 -31.44 -62.28 26.25
C ASP A 418 -32.26 -63.46 26.76
N ARG A 419 -33.04 -64.10 25.89
CA ARG A 419 -33.85 -65.28 26.24
C ARG A 419 -33.05 -66.58 26.36
N TYR A 420 -31.83 -66.63 25.82
CA TYR A 420 -31.02 -67.85 25.70
C TYR A 420 -29.55 -67.69 26.13
N LEU A 421 -29.06 -66.47 26.27
CA LEU A 421 -27.64 -66.16 26.51
C LEU A 421 -27.44 -65.37 27.81
N SER A 422 -26.26 -65.56 28.43
CA SER A 422 -25.84 -64.81 29.62
C SER A 422 -25.49 -63.35 29.27
N VAL A 423 -25.61 -62.43 30.25
CA VAL A 423 -25.35 -60.98 30.07
C VAL A 423 -23.97 -60.70 29.47
N ALA A 424 -22.93 -61.43 29.90
CA ALA A 424 -21.57 -61.28 29.36
C ALA A 424 -21.47 -61.59 27.85
N SER A 425 -22.35 -62.44 27.32
CA SER A 425 -22.41 -62.77 25.90
C SER A 425 -23.12 -61.68 25.07
N LEU A 426 -23.96 -60.85 25.69
CA LEU A 426 -24.69 -59.77 25.02
C LEU A 426 -23.78 -58.57 24.73
N SER A 427 -22.86 -58.24 25.64
CA SER A 427 -21.88 -57.17 25.42
C SER A 427 -20.97 -57.43 24.20
N LEU A 428 -20.73 -58.70 23.83
CA LEU A 428 -19.99 -59.06 22.60
C LEU A 428 -20.75 -58.68 21.31
N ILE A 429 -22.08 -58.72 21.33
CA ILE A 429 -22.92 -58.30 20.18
C ILE A 429 -22.75 -56.80 19.96
N PHE A 430 -22.83 -56.01 21.03
CA PHE A 430 -22.58 -54.57 20.99
C PHE A 430 -21.15 -54.24 20.57
N LEU A 431 -20.16 -55.02 21.00
CA LEU A 431 -18.75 -54.83 20.63
C LEU A 431 -18.56 -55.00 19.13
N THR A 432 -19.19 -56.03 18.59
CA THR A 432 -19.15 -56.34 17.17
C THR A 432 -19.80 -55.23 16.35
N ALA A 433 -20.93 -54.67 16.82
CA ALA A 433 -21.58 -53.53 16.16
C ALA A 433 -20.68 -52.28 16.13
N VAL A 434 -20.04 -51.95 17.25
CA VAL A 434 -19.08 -50.84 17.35
C VAL A 434 -17.91 -51.06 16.39
N LEU A 435 -17.36 -52.28 16.34
CA LEU A 435 -16.26 -52.65 15.45
C LEU A 435 -16.62 -52.46 13.97
N VAL A 436 -17.79 -52.95 13.55
CA VAL A 436 -18.28 -52.84 12.17
C VAL A 436 -18.43 -51.37 11.76
N VAL A 437 -18.97 -50.53 12.64
CA VAL A 437 -19.10 -49.09 12.38
C VAL A 437 -17.73 -48.40 12.39
N ALA A 438 -16.83 -48.77 13.30
CA ALA A 438 -15.50 -48.19 13.43
C ALA A 438 -14.61 -48.43 12.20
N VAL A 439 -14.74 -49.58 11.54
CA VAL A 439 -13.99 -49.90 10.32
C VAL A 439 -14.50 -49.11 9.11
N ARG A 440 -15.79 -48.78 9.05
CA ARG A 440 -16.42 -48.14 7.89
C ARG A 440 -16.64 -46.64 8.01
N THR A 441 -16.50 -46.06 9.19
CA THR A 441 -16.84 -44.65 9.45
C THR A 441 -15.71 -43.92 10.16
N ARG A 442 -15.87 -42.60 10.35
CA ARG A 442 -14.88 -41.74 10.99
C ARG A 442 -14.90 -41.93 12.51
N MET A 443 -13.80 -41.61 13.19
CA MET A 443 -13.66 -41.74 14.65
C MET A 443 -14.83 -41.13 15.44
N ALA A 444 -15.32 -39.96 15.04
CA ALA A 444 -16.45 -39.31 15.72
C ALA A 444 -17.74 -40.16 15.69
N VAL A 445 -17.98 -40.88 14.59
CA VAL A 445 -19.14 -41.76 14.43
C VAL A 445 -18.94 -43.07 15.20
N ALA A 446 -17.72 -43.63 15.19
CA ALA A 446 -17.38 -44.82 15.98
C ALA A 446 -17.54 -44.58 17.49
N VAL A 447 -17.07 -43.42 17.98
CA VAL A 447 -17.24 -43.00 19.38
C VAL A 447 -18.72 -42.79 19.71
N TYR A 448 -19.49 -42.17 18.81
CA TYR A 448 -20.93 -42.04 18.96
C TYR A 448 -21.63 -43.40 19.11
N THR A 449 -21.30 -44.37 18.25
CA THR A 449 -21.83 -45.74 18.34
C THR A 449 -21.44 -46.42 19.64
N ALA A 450 -20.19 -46.29 20.07
CA ALA A 450 -19.72 -46.88 21.32
C ALA A 450 -20.47 -46.34 22.54
N ILE A 451 -20.76 -45.04 22.58
CA ILE A 451 -21.56 -44.42 23.63
C ILE A 451 -23.00 -44.95 23.62
N LEU A 452 -23.63 -45.05 22.44
CA LEU A 452 -25.00 -45.57 22.34
C LEU A 452 -25.11 -47.05 22.74
N CYS A 453 -24.17 -47.87 22.26
CA CYS A 453 -24.08 -49.29 22.62
C CYS A 453 -23.87 -49.44 24.13
N PHE A 454 -22.96 -48.67 24.74
CA PHE A 454 -22.73 -48.71 26.17
C PHE A 454 -23.98 -48.31 26.97
N LEU A 455 -24.61 -47.19 26.62
CA LEU A 455 -25.79 -46.71 27.34
C LEU A 455 -26.94 -47.71 27.28
N GLY A 456 -27.17 -48.35 26.14
CA GLY A 456 -28.22 -49.34 26.06
C GLY A 456 -27.85 -50.70 26.64
N ASP A 457 -26.59 -51.13 26.57
CA ASP A 457 -26.14 -52.34 27.26
C ASP A 457 -26.34 -52.20 28.78
N ASN A 458 -25.88 -51.08 29.33
CA ASN A 458 -26.02 -50.76 30.75
C ASN A 458 -27.48 -50.57 31.18
N PHE A 459 -28.30 -49.89 30.37
CA PHE A 459 -29.69 -49.62 30.74
C PHE A 459 -30.61 -50.83 30.62
N PHE A 460 -30.45 -51.69 29.60
CA PHE A 460 -31.39 -52.79 29.33
C PHE A 460 -30.95 -54.14 29.90
N PHE A 461 -29.65 -54.43 29.94
CA PHE A 461 -29.15 -55.80 30.18
C PHE A 461 -28.33 -55.93 31.47
N ALA A 462 -27.64 -54.88 31.92
CA ALA A 462 -26.88 -54.90 33.18
C ALA A 462 -27.80 -54.80 34.42
N PRO A 463 -27.60 -55.61 35.48
CA PRO A 463 -28.33 -55.47 36.74
C PRO A 463 -27.77 -54.30 37.59
N PRO A 464 -28.61 -53.41 38.17
CA PRO A 464 -30.08 -53.38 38.11
C PRO A 464 -30.62 -52.80 36.79
N ARG A 465 -31.48 -53.58 36.12
CA ARG A 465 -32.07 -53.23 34.81
C ARG A 465 -32.91 -51.95 34.92
N TYR A 466 -32.92 -51.16 33.85
CA TYR A 466 -33.60 -49.86 33.72
C TYR A 466 -33.05 -48.75 34.61
N THR A 467 -31.80 -48.88 35.05
CA THR A 467 -31.07 -47.84 35.77
C THR A 467 -29.71 -47.60 35.09
N LEU A 468 -29.11 -46.42 35.29
CA LEU A 468 -27.75 -46.12 34.80
C LEU A 468 -26.71 -46.23 35.93
N GLU A 469 -27.02 -47.01 36.95
CA GLU A 469 -26.17 -47.15 38.14
C GLU A 469 -25.10 -48.22 37.88
N ILE A 470 -23.84 -47.82 37.92
CA ILE A 470 -22.69 -48.72 37.73
C ILE A 470 -22.38 -49.36 39.08
N ALA A 471 -23.02 -50.49 39.37
CA ALA A 471 -22.91 -51.16 40.67
C ALA A 471 -21.75 -52.18 40.74
N SER A 472 -21.26 -52.68 39.60
CA SER A 472 -20.26 -53.77 39.56
C SER A 472 -18.94 -53.38 38.87
N LEU A 473 -17.84 -54.04 39.26
CA LEU A 473 -16.53 -53.89 38.61
C LEU A 473 -16.54 -54.40 37.15
N ASP A 474 -17.43 -55.35 36.84
CA ASP A 474 -17.55 -55.95 35.50
C ASP A 474 -18.14 -54.96 34.48
N ASP A 475 -19.05 -54.07 34.92
CA ASP A 475 -19.60 -53.00 34.08
C ASP A 475 -18.52 -51.97 33.69
N VAL A 476 -17.64 -51.64 34.64
CA VAL A 476 -16.50 -50.74 34.40
C VAL A 476 -15.51 -51.37 33.41
N LEU A 477 -15.26 -52.68 33.54
CA LEU A 477 -14.36 -53.42 32.65
C LEU A 477 -14.91 -53.46 31.22
N THR A 478 -16.23 -53.62 31.08
CA THR A 478 -16.94 -53.60 29.79
C THR A 478 -16.85 -52.23 29.11
N VAL A 479 -17.01 -51.12 29.85
CA VAL A 479 -16.78 -49.75 29.34
C VAL A 479 -15.36 -49.58 28.83
N VAL A 480 -14.38 -49.99 29.63
CA VAL A 480 -12.96 -49.84 29.30
C VAL A 480 -12.61 -50.65 28.05
N LEU A 481 -13.18 -51.86 27.91
CA LEU A 481 -12.98 -52.71 26.75
C LEU A 481 -13.62 -52.13 25.47
N PHE A 482 -14.85 -51.61 25.55
CA PHE A 482 -15.48 -50.90 24.43
C PHE A 482 -14.67 -49.69 23.98
N LEU A 483 -14.19 -48.90 24.95
CA LEU A 483 -13.38 -47.71 24.68
C LEU A 483 -12.03 -48.07 24.04
N LEU A 484 -11.36 -49.12 24.55
CA LEU A 484 -10.11 -49.64 23.99
C LEU A 484 -10.32 -50.17 22.56
N ALA A 485 -11.35 -50.98 22.32
CA ALA A 485 -11.64 -51.51 21.00
C ALA A 485 -11.93 -50.39 19.99
N ALA A 486 -12.77 -49.41 20.35
CA ALA A 486 -13.04 -48.25 19.51
C ALA A 486 -11.77 -47.44 19.21
N LEU A 487 -10.88 -47.25 20.21
CA LEU A 487 -9.64 -46.50 20.05
C LEU A 487 -8.62 -47.24 19.15
N VAL A 488 -8.47 -48.55 19.33
CA VAL A 488 -7.56 -49.40 18.54
C VAL A 488 -8.01 -49.44 17.08
N CYS A 489 -9.30 -49.69 16.84
CA CYS A 489 -9.87 -49.71 15.49
C CYS A 489 -9.78 -48.34 14.82
N SER A 490 -10.01 -47.25 15.57
CA SER A 490 -9.81 -45.89 15.05
C SER A 490 -8.35 -45.61 14.67
N ARG A 491 -7.37 -46.04 15.48
CA ARG A 491 -5.94 -45.88 15.15
C ARG A 491 -5.56 -46.64 13.89
N LEU A 492 -6.06 -47.87 13.72
CA LEU A 492 -5.81 -48.69 12.53
C LEU A 492 -6.45 -48.06 11.29
N ALA A 493 -7.71 -47.60 11.38
CA ALA A 493 -8.40 -46.92 10.29
C ALA A 493 -7.72 -45.60 9.89
N THR A 494 -7.26 -44.83 10.87
CA THR A 494 -6.53 -43.57 10.64
C THR A 494 -5.18 -43.84 9.98
N ARG A 495 -4.48 -44.91 10.38
CA ARG A 495 -3.20 -45.32 9.78
C ARG A 495 -3.38 -45.75 8.32
N LEU A 496 -4.38 -46.58 8.02
CA LEU A 496 -4.71 -47.01 6.66
C LEU A 496 -5.12 -45.83 5.77
N ALA A 497 -5.96 -44.92 6.26
CA ALA A 497 -6.36 -43.74 5.51
C ALA A 497 -5.17 -42.80 5.22
N SER A 498 -4.27 -42.62 6.19
CA SER A 498 -3.05 -41.82 5.99
C SER A 498 -2.10 -42.43 4.96
N GLN A 499 -2.02 -43.77 4.89
CA GLN A 499 -1.23 -44.47 3.87
C GLN A 499 -1.81 -44.27 2.46
N VAL A 500 -3.13 -44.39 2.30
CA VAL A 500 -3.80 -44.16 1.00
C VAL A 500 -3.64 -42.73 0.50
N GLU A 501 -3.70 -41.73 1.39
CA GLU A 501 -3.52 -40.33 1.01
C GLU A 501 -2.08 -40.03 0.59
N SER A 502 -1.10 -40.62 1.28
CA SER A 502 0.32 -40.50 0.90
C SER A 502 0.62 -41.11 -0.48
N LEU A 503 -0.02 -42.25 -0.81
CA LEU A 503 0.07 -42.89 -2.13
C LEU A 503 -0.58 -42.04 -3.23
N ARG A 504 -1.72 -41.39 -2.95
CA ARG A 504 -2.35 -40.45 -3.90
C ARG A 504 -1.47 -39.23 -4.17
N GLY A 505 -0.83 -38.69 -3.14
CA GLY A 505 0.13 -37.58 -3.27
C GLY A 505 1.35 -37.95 -4.11
N ALA A 506 1.87 -39.18 -3.96
CA ALA A 506 2.96 -39.71 -4.77
C ALA A 506 2.55 -39.92 -6.24
N HIS A 507 1.35 -40.47 -6.49
CA HIS A 507 0.81 -40.63 -7.85
C HIS A 507 0.56 -39.30 -8.56
N ALA A 508 0.11 -38.26 -7.84
CA ALA A 508 -0.08 -36.92 -8.41
C ALA A 508 1.26 -36.28 -8.81
N HIS A 509 2.29 -36.40 -7.98
CA HIS A 509 3.64 -35.94 -8.33
C HIS A 509 4.22 -36.70 -9.54
N ALA A 510 4.07 -38.03 -9.58
CA ALA A 510 4.54 -38.84 -10.69
C ALA A 510 3.86 -38.44 -12.02
N ARG A 511 2.54 -38.18 -12.00
CA ARG A 511 1.82 -37.68 -13.18
C ARG A 511 2.26 -36.29 -13.60
N ALA A 512 2.52 -35.39 -12.65
CA ALA A 512 3.01 -34.05 -12.96
C ALA A 512 4.40 -34.09 -13.61
N LEU A 513 5.28 -34.99 -13.17
CA LEU A 513 6.60 -35.20 -13.78
C LEU A 513 6.50 -35.80 -15.18
N LEU A 514 5.58 -36.75 -15.41
CA LEU A 514 5.33 -37.32 -16.73
C LEU A 514 4.74 -36.29 -17.70
N ASP A 515 3.80 -35.45 -17.25
CA ASP A 515 3.24 -34.34 -18.05
C ASP A 515 4.32 -33.30 -18.40
N LEU A 516 5.18 -32.93 -17.44
CA LEU A 516 6.34 -32.07 -17.70
C LEU A 516 7.31 -32.69 -18.71
N GLY A 517 7.62 -33.99 -18.55
CA GLY A 517 8.46 -34.72 -19.49
C GLY A 517 7.89 -34.71 -20.91
N GLN A 518 6.59 -34.99 -21.06
CA GLN A 518 5.90 -34.98 -22.35
C GLN A 518 5.88 -33.59 -23.01
N ARG A 519 5.70 -32.53 -22.22
CA ARG A 519 5.74 -31.14 -22.73
C ARG A 519 7.14 -30.72 -23.16
N LEU A 520 8.17 -31.15 -22.43
CA LEU A 520 9.57 -30.87 -22.79
C LEU A 520 9.98 -31.62 -24.07
N THR A 521 9.56 -32.87 -24.25
CA THR A 521 9.78 -33.59 -25.52
C THR A 521 8.99 -32.98 -26.67
N ALA A 522 7.73 -32.58 -26.44
CA ALA A 522 6.92 -31.94 -27.47
C ALA A 522 7.42 -30.54 -27.88
N SER A 523 8.11 -29.80 -26.99
CA SER A 523 8.75 -28.53 -27.36
C SER A 523 10.11 -28.74 -28.04
N ALA A 524 10.82 -29.83 -27.73
CA ALA A 524 12.10 -30.13 -28.37
C ALA A 524 11.93 -30.60 -29.84
N ASP A 525 10.81 -31.26 -30.17
CA ASP A 525 10.49 -31.67 -31.54
C ASP A 525 9.97 -30.53 -32.44
N ALA A 526 9.72 -29.33 -31.87
CA ALA A 526 9.18 -28.18 -32.61
C ALA A 526 10.26 -27.24 -33.22
N ASP A 527 11.54 -27.47 -32.90
CA ASP A 527 12.70 -26.71 -33.41
C ASP A 527 13.56 -27.52 -34.41
N GLY A 528 12.98 -28.56 -35.05
CA GLY A 528 13.61 -29.41 -36.06
C GLY A 528 13.22 -29.07 -37.50
#